data_AF-A0A423Q0Y8-F1
#
_entry.id   AF-A0A423Q0Y8-F1
#
_cell.length_a   1.000
_cell.length_b   1.000
_cell.length_c   1.000
_cell.angle_alpha   90.00
_cell.angle_beta   90.00
_cell.angle_gamma   90.00
#
_symmetry.space_group_name_H-M   'P 1'
#
loop_
_entity.id
_entity.type
_entity.pdbx_description
1 polymer ?
#
loop_
_entity_poly.entity_id
_entity_poly.type
_entity_poly.pdbx_seq_one_letter_code
_entity_poly.pdbx_strand_id
1 'polypeptide(L)'
;AVMQVCGGSQSFNVVNTLRVLGRWMRMVTIPNQSSVPKAFNEFDEAGRMHASPYYDRVVDVMEELVKFTRLLRDHTDYLTDRYSERRESPETLSQRVNQKAI
;
A
#
# COMPACT_ATOMS: atom_id res chain seq x y z
N ALA A 1 0.73 -1.25 3.73
CA ALA A 1 1.30 0.04 4.20
C ALA A 1 2.38 0.50 3.22
N VAL A 2 2.61 1.80 3.08
CA VAL A 2 3.69 2.35 2.23
C VAL A 2 4.55 3.29 3.06
N MET A 3 5.87 3.24 2.87
CA MET A 3 6.84 4.00 3.66
C MET A 3 8.01 4.41 2.77
N GLN A 4 8.62 5.56 3.07
CA GLN A 4 9.85 6.00 2.42
C GLN A 4 10.83 6.64 3.42
N VAL A 5 12.09 6.72 3.02
CA VAL A 5 13.14 7.51 3.67
C VAL A 5 13.71 8.51 2.66
N CYS A 6 14.14 9.68 3.13
CA CYS A 6 14.78 10.71 2.33
C CYS A 6 16.16 11.05 2.90
N GLY A 7 17.16 11.23 2.04
CA GLY A 7 18.44 11.85 2.43
C GLY A 7 18.36 13.37 2.61
N GLY A 8 17.31 14.02 2.08
CA GLY A 8 17.11 15.47 2.17
C GLY A 8 15.90 15.86 3.01
N SER A 9 15.33 17.03 2.71
CA SER A 9 14.06 17.49 3.28
C SER A 9 12.91 16.50 3.02
N GLN A 10 11.83 16.62 3.79
CA GLN A 10 10.69 15.73 3.68
C GLN A 10 10.05 15.79 2.29
N SER A 11 9.70 14.62 1.76
CA SER A 11 9.02 14.46 0.47
C SER A 11 7.99 13.35 0.59
N PHE A 12 6.98 13.37 -0.27
CA PHE A 12 5.95 12.32 -0.34
C PHE A 12 5.89 11.66 -1.72
N ASN A 13 6.85 11.94 -2.60
CA ASN A 13 6.80 11.51 -3.99
C ASN A 13 6.73 9.98 -4.11
N VAL A 14 7.58 9.26 -3.36
CA VAL A 14 7.66 7.80 -3.45
C VAL A 14 6.42 7.16 -2.85
N VAL A 15 5.99 7.58 -1.65
CA VAL A 15 4.78 7.01 -1.01
C VAL A 15 3.51 7.27 -1.83
N ASN A 16 3.42 8.42 -2.51
CA ASN A 16 2.30 8.72 -3.41
C ASN A 16 2.30 7.78 -4.62
N THR A 17 3.46 7.55 -5.25
CA THR A 17 3.58 6.60 -6.36
C THR A 17 3.28 5.17 -5.91
N LEU A 18 3.82 4.74 -4.76
CA LEU A 18 3.54 3.41 -4.20
C LEU A 18 2.07 3.21 -3.87
N ARG A 19 1.36 4.25 -3.43
CA ARG A 19 -0.09 4.19 -3.18
C ARG A 19 -0.87 3.96 -4.47
N VAL A 20 -0.52 4.66 -5.54
CA VAL A 20 -1.11 4.43 -6.86
C VAL A 20 -0.80 3.01 -7.37
N LEU A 21 0.43 2.53 -7.16
CA LEU A 21 0.82 1.17 -7.50
C LEU A 21 0.01 0.14 -6.70
N GLY A 22 -0.21 0.35 -5.40
CA GLY A 22 -1.05 -0.53 -4.56
C GLY A 22 -2.48 -0.66 -5.09
N ARG A 23 -3.05 0.43 -5.62
CA ARG A 23 -4.35 0.40 -6.32
C ARG A 23 -4.31 -0.50 -7.55
N TRP A 24 -3.27 -0.37 -8.39
CA TRP A 24 -3.12 -1.22 -9.59
C TRP A 24 -2.97 -2.70 -9.24
N MET A 25 -2.28 -3.00 -8.14
CA MET A 25 -2.13 -4.35 -7.60
C MET A 25 -3.39 -4.87 -6.88
N ARG A 26 -4.49 -4.10 -6.88
CA ARG A 26 -5.76 -4.43 -6.19
C ARG A 26 -5.57 -4.68 -4.67
N MET A 27 -4.58 -4.04 -4.06
CA MET A 27 -4.31 -4.14 -2.62
C MET A 27 -5.09 -3.08 -1.83
N VAL A 28 -5.49 -3.41 -0.61
CA VAL A 28 -5.96 -2.41 0.35
C VAL A 28 -4.74 -1.68 0.92
N THR A 29 -4.46 -0.50 0.38
CA THR A 29 -3.40 0.37 0.89
C THR A 29 -3.97 1.23 2.01
N ILE A 30 -3.57 0.92 3.26
CA ILE A 30 -4.06 1.62 4.45
C ILE A 30 -3.86 3.15 4.37
N PRO A 31 -4.71 3.96 5.04
CA PRO A 31 -4.61 5.42 5.02
C PRO A 31 -3.25 5.94 5.50
N ASN A 32 -2.76 5.46 6.64
CA ASN A 32 -1.57 5.99 7.28
C ASN A 32 -0.29 5.58 6.53
N GLN A 33 0.71 6.44 6.54
CA GLN A 33 1.98 6.26 5.85
C GLN A 33 3.13 6.98 6.57
N SER A 34 4.37 6.54 6.33
CA SER A 34 5.56 7.15 6.92
C SER A 34 6.50 7.72 5.85
N SER A 35 7.04 8.92 6.12
CA SER A 35 8.10 9.54 5.33
C SER A 35 9.10 10.20 6.27
N VAL A 36 10.30 9.62 6.35
CA VAL A 36 11.36 10.04 7.28
C VAL A 36 12.38 10.94 6.54
N PRO A 37 12.42 12.25 6.81
CA PRO A 37 13.41 13.17 6.24
C PRO A 37 14.77 13.01 6.90
N LYS A 38 15.84 13.40 6.19
CA LYS A 38 17.23 13.34 6.65
C LYS A 38 17.53 12.05 7.42
N ALA A 39 17.15 10.91 6.84
CA ALA A 39 17.08 9.64 7.55
C ALA A 39 18.41 9.27 8.24
N PHE A 40 19.55 9.69 7.69
CA PHE A 40 20.86 9.49 8.31
C PHE A 40 21.00 10.07 9.74
N ASN A 41 20.15 11.02 10.14
CA ASN A 41 20.11 11.56 11.51
C ASN A 41 19.14 10.81 12.43
N GLU A 42 18.29 9.95 11.89
CA GLU A 42 17.22 9.27 12.63
C GLU A 42 17.61 7.85 13.05
N PHE A 43 18.80 7.38 12.66
CA PHE A 43 19.32 6.07 13.02
C PHE A 43 20.67 6.19 13.73
N ASP A 44 20.87 5.37 14.76
CA ASP A 44 22.14 5.26 15.48
C ASP A 44 23.17 4.39 14.73
N GLU A 45 24.39 4.30 15.29
CA GLU A 45 25.47 3.49 14.75
C GLU A 45 25.16 1.98 14.69
N ALA A 46 24.24 1.50 15.53
CA ALA A 46 23.75 0.13 15.51
C ALA A 46 22.59 -0.09 14.50
N GLY A 47 22.22 0.94 13.74
CA GLY A 47 21.13 0.90 12.76
C GLY A 47 19.74 0.91 13.38
N ARG A 48 19.59 1.35 14.64
CA ARG A 48 18.30 1.48 15.32
C ARG A 48 17.78 2.89 15.17
N MET A 49 16.49 3.00 14.89
CA MET A 49 15.83 4.28 14.79
C MET A 49 15.72 4.93 16.17
N HIS A 50 16.03 6.22 16.27
CA HIS A 50 15.89 6.99 17.51
C HIS A 50 14.42 7.13 17.91
N ALA A 51 14.17 7.35 19.21
CA ALA A 51 12.85 7.73 19.70
C ALA A 51 12.53 9.15 19.23
N SER A 52 11.82 9.26 18.11
CA SER A 52 11.43 10.51 17.48
C SER A 52 9.98 10.45 17.00
N PRO A 53 9.36 11.60 16.65
CA PRO A 53 8.00 11.60 16.09
C PRO A 53 7.87 10.74 14.82
N TYR A 54 8.98 10.52 14.10
CA TYR A 54 8.99 9.63 12.94
C TYR A 54 8.88 8.16 13.36
N TYR A 55 9.52 7.77 14.47
CA TYR A 55 9.38 6.43 15.03
C TYR A 55 7.94 6.18 15.51
N ASP A 56 7.35 7.13 16.22
CA ASP A 56 5.95 7.03 16.66
C ASP A 56 5.01 6.86 15.46
N ARG A 57 5.25 7.57 14.35
CA ARG A 57 4.51 7.36 13.11
C ARG A 57 4.71 5.96 12.51
N VAL A 58 5.91 5.40 12.58
CA VAL A 58 6.13 4.01 12.15
C VAL A 58 5.29 3.05 13.00
N VAL A 59 5.23 3.28 14.31
CA VAL A 59 4.39 2.49 15.23
C VAL A 59 2.92 2.58 14.82
N ASP A 60 2.38 3.79 14.61
CA ASP A 60 1.00 3.99 14.16
C ASP A 60 0.68 3.24 12.86
N VAL A 61 1.59 3.31 11.88
CA VAL A 61 1.43 2.63 10.58
C VAL A 61 1.40 1.12 10.74
N MET A 62 2.26 0.55 11.58
CA MET A 62 2.28 -0.89 11.84
C MET A 62 1.05 -1.35 12.62
N GLU A 63 0.63 -0.56 13.61
CA GLU A 63 -0.59 -0.82 14.37
C GLU A 63 -1.82 -0.84 13.45
N GLU A 64 -1.96 0.17 12.60
CA GLU A 64 -3.04 0.25 11.61
C GLU A 64 -2.98 -0.90 10.61
N LEU A 65 -1.79 -1.25 10.10
CA LEU A 65 -1.62 -2.36 9.18
C LEU A 65 -2.13 -3.69 9.77
N VAL A 66 -1.79 -3.97 11.03
CA VAL A 66 -2.22 -5.20 11.72
C VAL A 66 -3.73 -5.19 11.93
N LYS A 67 -4.31 -4.06 12.36
CA LYS A 67 -5.76 -3.90 12.53
C LYS A 67 -6.51 -4.17 11.22
N PHE A 68 -6.11 -3.53 10.12
CA PHE A 68 -6.72 -3.74 8.80
C PHE A 68 -6.51 -5.17 8.29
N THR A 69 -5.33 -5.75 8.48
CA THR A 69 -5.05 -7.13 8.04
C THR A 69 -5.96 -8.12 8.76
N ARG A 70 -6.10 -7.98 10.08
CA ARG A 70 -7.01 -8.81 10.87
C ARG A 70 -8.47 -8.63 10.45
N LEU A 71 -8.89 -7.40 10.15
CA LEU A 71 -10.24 -7.12 9.70
C LEU A 71 -10.56 -7.73 8.33
N LEU A 72 -9.60 -7.73 7.40
CA LEU A 72 -9.86 -8.04 6.00
C LEU A 72 -9.56 -9.49 5.60
N ARG A 73 -8.54 -10.12 6.22
CA ARG A 73 -7.98 -11.39 5.71
C ARG A 73 -9.02 -12.50 5.57
N ASP A 74 -9.96 -12.60 6.52
CA ASP A 74 -10.97 -13.66 6.59
C ASP A 74 -12.18 -13.39 5.67
N HIS A 75 -12.21 -12.22 5.01
CA HIS A 75 -13.29 -11.79 4.12
C HIS A 75 -12.80 -11.51 2.69
N THR A 76 -11.57 -11.91 2.35
CA THR A 76 -10.95 -11.60 1.05
C THR A 76 -11.77 -12.13 -0.13
N ASP A 77 -12.28 -13.37 -0.05
CA ASP A 77 -13.06 -13.98 -1.12
C ASP A 77 -14.33 -13.19 -1.41
N TYR A 78 -15.05 -12.79 -0.36
CA TYR A 78 -16.25 -11.97 -0.50
C TYR A 78 -15.95 -10.57 -1.05
N LEU A 79 -14.89 -9.92 -0.55
CA LEU A 79 -14.51 -8.57 -0.99
C LEU A 79 -13.99 -8.54 -2.43
N THR A 80 -13.48 -9.66 -2.93
CA THR A 80 -12.97 -9.78 -4.30
C THR A 80 -13.96 -10.38 -5.28
N ASP A 81 -15.11 -10.87 -4.82
CA ASP A 81 -16.21 -11.32 -5.66
C ASP A 81 -16.91 -10.12 -6.35
N ARG A 82 -16.49 -9.83 -7.59
CA ARG A 82 -16.98 -8.66 -8.35
C ARG A 82 -18.17 -8.98 -9.22
N TYR A 83 -19.16 -8.08 -9.21
CA TYR A 83 -20.33 -8.17 -10.09
C TYR A 83 -19.99 -8.31 -11.58
N SER A 84 -19.00 -7.54 -12.07
CA SER A 84 -18.57 -7.62 -13.46
C SER A 84 -17.99 -8.99 -13.82
N GLU A 85 -17.29 -9.64 -12.88
CA GLU A 85 -16.71 -10.97 -13.07
C GLU A 85 -17.80 -12.05 -13.01
N ARG A 86 -18.85 -11.87 -12.20
CA ARG A 86 -20.03 -12.76 -12.17
C ARG A 86 -20.92 -12.63 -13.41
N ARG A 87 -20.96 -11.45 -14.04
CA ARG A 87 -21.80 -11.19 -15.22
C ARG A 87 -21.20 -11.67 -16.53
N GLU A 88 -19.88 -11.81 -16.62
CA GLU A 88 -19.21 -12.20 -17.84
C GLU A 88 -19.08 -13.73 -17.91
N SER A 89 -19.62 -14.36 -18.97
CA SER A 89 -19.26 -15.74 -19.27
C SER A 89 -17.77 -15.78 -19.64
N PRO A 90 -17.02 -16.85 -19.30
CA PRO A 90 -15.63 -16.99 -19.71
C PRO A 90 -15.42 -16.80 -21.21
N GLU A 91 -16.37 -17.25 -22.05
CA GLU A 91 -16.32 -17.03 -23.50
C GLU A 91 -16.52 -15.55 -23.88
N THR A 92 -17.44 -14.86 -23.20
CA THR A 92 -17.75 -13.45 -23.47
C THR A 92 -16.57 -12.54 -23.09
N LEU A 93 -15.92 -12.84 -21.95
CA LEU A 93 -14.69 -12.16 -21.52
C LEU A 93 -13.55 -12.39 -22.53
N SER A 94 -13.35 -13.64 -22.96
CA SER A 94 -12.34 -14.00 -23.97
C SER A 94 -12.57 -13.28 -25.30
N GLN A 95 -13.82 -13.18 -25.76
CA GLN A 95 -14.16 -12.45 -26.98
C GLN A 95 -13.89 -10.94 -26.87
N ARG A 96 -14.19 -10.30 -25.74
CA ARG A 96 -13.95 -8.86 -25.54
C ARG A 96 -12.46 -8.53 -25.45
N VAL A 97 -11.68 -9.33 -24.72
CA VAL A 97 -10.24 -9.11 -24.54
C VAL A 97 -9.46 -9.33 -25.85
N ASN A 98 -9.95 -10.22 -26.72
CA ASN A 98 -9.31 -10.53 -28.01
C ASN A 98 -9.77 -9.65 -29.17
N GLN A 99 -10.54 -8.58 -28.94
CA GLN A 99 -10.83 -7.62 -30.00
C GLN A 99 -9.55 -6.88 -30.41
N LYS A 100 -9.15 -7.08 -31.67
CA LYS A 100 -7.89 -6.55 -32.25
C LYS A 100 -7.87 -5.04 -32.49
N ALA A 101 -8.96 -4.33 -32.18
CA ALA A 101 -9.02 -2.87 -32.28
C ALA A 101 -10.05 -2.34 -31.28
N ILE A 102 -9.70 -1.22 -30.64
CA ILE A 102 -10.67 -0.20 -30.22
C ILE A 102 -10.84 0.73 -31.42
#